data_AF-A0A4P5ZBW9-F1
#
_entry.id   AF-A0A4P5ZBW9-F1
#
_cell.length_a   1.000
_cell.length_b   1.000
_cell.length_c   1.000
_cell.angle_alpha   90.00
_cell.angle_beta   90.00
_cell.angle_gamma   90.00
#
_symmetry.space_group_name_H-M   'P 1'
#
loop_
_entity.id
_entity.type
_entity.pdbx_description
1 polymer ?
#
loop_
_entity_poly.entity_id
_entity_poly.type
_entity_poly.pdbx_seq_one_letter_code
_entity_poly.pdbx_strand_id
1 'polypeptide(L)'
;MKGKIVLIQFPFDDLSSSKVRPAYCLTDVIGIYRHIIFALITSRIPEKPLNTDIILQPQHPDFINSGLRQVSTLRLDHLVTLRQSLIRRELGTLTPETQASVADLLCRILCS
;
A
#
# COMPACT_ATOMS: atom_id res chain seq x y z
N MET A 1 10.71 2.09 -7.38
CA MET A 1 9.55 1.28 -6.94
C MET A 1 8.81 1.97 -5.81
N LYS A 2 9.50 2.63 -4.88
CA LYS A 2 8.87 3.43 -3.83
C LYS A 2 7.83 4.40 -4.42
N GLY A 3 6.71 4.56 -3.73
CA GLY A 3 5.66 5.50 -4.14
C GLY A 3 4.65 4.94 -5.15
N LYS A 4 4.88 3.74 -5.67
CA LYS A 4 4.01 3.10 -6.66
C LYS A 4 2.88 2.30 -6.00
N ILE A 5 1.74 2.26 -6.65
CA ILE A 5 0.64 1.34 -6.37
C ILE A 5 0.68 0.25 -7.43
N VAL A 6 0.69 -1.00 -6.97
CA VAL A 6 0.84 -2.18 -7.82
C VAL A 6 -0.24 -3.20 -7.52
N LEU A 7 -0.58 -4.01 -8.51
CA LEU A 7 -1.41 -5.19 -8.33
C LEU A 7 -0.49 -6.39 -8.07
N ILE A 8 -0.63 -7.04 -6.92
CA ILE A 8 0.27 -8.11 -6.45
C ILE A 8 -0.54 -9.29 -5.90
N GLN A 9 0.05 -10.48 -5.93
CA GLN A 9 -0.45 -11.63 -5.18
C GLN A 9 -0.20 -11.39 -3.68
N PHE A 10 -1.15 -10.75 -3.01
CA PHE A 10 -1.04 -10.32 -1.62
C PHE A 10 -1.55 -11.43 -0.68
N PRO A 11 -0.76 -11.86 0.32
CA PRO A 11 -1.17 -12.92 1.25
C PRO A 11 -2.29 -12.43 2.18
N PHE A 12 -3.08 -13.35 2.72
CA PHE A 12 -3.86 -13.04 3.90
C PHE A 12 -2.96 -12.87 5.14
N ASP A 13 -3.49 -12.21 6.16
CA ASP A 13 -2.83 -11.98 7.44
C ASP A 13 -2.50 -13.28 8.18
N ASP A 14 -3.37 -14.29 8.05
CA ASP A 14 -3.14 -15.65 8.56
C ASP A 14 -2.23 -16.52 7.67
N LEU A 15 -1.72 -15.95 6.57
CA LEU A 15 -0.89 -16.62 5.54
C LEU A 15 -1.53 -17.87 4.92
N SER A 16 -2.83 -18.12 5.12
CA SER A 16 -3.54 -19.33 4.66
C SER A 16 -3.62 -19.41 3.13
N SER A 17 -3.71 -18.26 2.48
CA SER A 17 -3.81 -18.14 1.04
C SER A 17 -3.42 -16.74 0.58
N SER A 18 -3.55 -16.46 -0.72
CA SER A 18 -3.28 -15.13 -1.28
C SER A 18 -4.34 -14.75 -2.29
N LYS A 19 -4.54 -13.43 -2.46
CA LYS A 19 -5.45 -12.86 -3.46
C LYS A 19 -4.77 -11.73 -4.20
N VAL A 20 -5.18 -11.53 -5.44
CA VAL A 20 -4.72 -10.39 -6.23
C VAL A 20 -5.33 -9.11 -5.65
N ARG A 21 -4.49 -8.23 -5.09
CA ARG A 21 -4.93 -6.98 -4.47
C ARG A 21 -4.00 -5.82 -4.84
N PRO A 22 -4.50 -4.58 -4.85
CA PRO A 22 -3.64 -3.41 -4.87
C PRO A 22 -2.78 -3.34 -3.60
N ALA A 23 -1.56 -2.90 -3.73
CA ALA A 23 -0.65 -2.65 -2.62
C ALA A 23 0.23 -1.44 -2.92
N TYR A 24 0.61 -0.71 -1.88
CA TYR A 24 1.49 0.44 -1.98
C TYR A 24 2.93 0.04 -1.67
N CYS A 25 3.87 0.41 -2.55
CA CYS A 25 5.30 0.14 -2.39
C CYS A 25 5.93 1.19 -1.45
N LEU A 26 6.29 0.77 -0.23
CA LEU A 26 6.92 1.63 0.78
C LEU A 26 8.40 1.87 0.53
N THR A 27 9.06 0.92 -0.13
CA THR A 27 10.50 0.95 -0.38
C THR A 27 10.81 0.79 -1.85
N ASP A 28 12.04 1.15 -2.22
CA ASP A 28 12.64 0.60 -3.41
C ASP A 28 12.98 -0.88 -3.22
N VAL A 29 13.51 -1.50 -4.27
CA VAL A 29 13.94 -2.89 -4.24
C VAL A 29 15.16 -3.03 -3.31
N ILE A 30 15.06 -3.92 -2.32
CA ILE A 30 16.07 -4.15 -1.28
C ILE A 30 16.72 -5.51 -1.49
N GLY A 31 18.06 -5.53 -1.45
CA GLY A 31 18.88 -6.74 -1.38
C GLY A 31 18.84 -7.61 -2.64
N ILE A 32 19.59 -8.72 -2.59
CA ILE A 32 19.76 -9.64 -3.73
C ILE A 32 18.46 -10.36 -4.12
N TYR A 33 17.56 -10.58 -3.14
CA TYR A 33 16.28 -11.25 -3.36
C TYR A 33 15.20 -10.32 -3.91
N ARG A 34 15.55 -9.07 -4.18
CA ARG A 34 14.67 -8.05 -4.76
C ARG A 34 13.37 -7.88 -3.97
N HIS A 35 13.50 -7.74 -2.66
CA HIS A 35 12.36 -7.54 -1.78
C HIS A 35 11.85 -6.10 -1.83
N ILE A 36 10.56 -5.92 -1.60
CA ILE A 36 9.92 -4.62 -1.42
C ILE A 36 9.00 -4.77 -0.21
N ILE A 37 8.93 -3.72 0.62
CA ILE A 37 7.93 -3.65 1.69
C ILE A 37 6.67 -3.02 1.11
N PHE A 38 5.55 -3.68 1.32
CA PHE A 38 4.25 -3.27 0.83
C PHE A 38 3.30 -2.96 1.98
N ALA A 39 2.43 -1.97 1.81
CA ALA A 39 1.24 -1.76 2.62
C ALA A 39 -0.01 -2.19 1.86
N LEU A 40 -0.95 -2.83 2.55
CA LEU A 40 -2.20 -3.30 1.94
C LEU A 40 -3.07 -2.11 1.49
N ILE A 41 -3.63 -2.21 0.28
CA ILE A 41 -4.78 -1.40 -0.12
C ILE A 41 -6.00 -2.30 -0.25
N THR A 42 -7.11 -1.90 0.38
CA THR A 42 -8.37 -2.65 0.38
C THR A 42 -9.54 -1.73 0.05
N SER A 43 -10.50 -2.22 -0.74
CA SER A 43 -11.75 -1.50 -0.97
C SER A 43 -12.78 -1.68 0.16
N ARG A 44 -12.49 -2.56 1.13
CA ARG A 44 -13.29 -2.70 2.35
C ARG A 44 -12.87 -1.61 3.33
N ILE A 45 -13.65 -0.53 3.36
CA ILE A 45 -13.43 0.58 4.28
C ILE A 45 -13.85 0.13 5.69
N PRO A 46 -12.97 0.21 6.70
CA PRO A 46 -13.34 -0.13 8.07
C PRO A 46 -14.37 0.86 8.61
N GLU A 47 -15.33 0.37 9.41
CA GLU A 47 -16.34 1.23 10.07
C GLU A 47 -15.70 2.27 11.00
N LYS A 48 -14.56 1.89 11.61
CA LYS A 48 -13.72 2.75 12.45
C LYS A 48 -12.29 2.73 11.90
N PRO A 49 -11.96 3.60 10.94
CA PRO A 49 -10.61 3.74 10.43
C PRO A 49 -9.63 4.10 11.54
N LEU A 50 -8.42 3.55 11.47
CA LEU A 50 -7.34 3.96 12.35
C LEU A 50 -6.85 5.35 11.95
N ASN A 51 -6.24 6.08 12.90
CA ASN A 51 -5.60 7.37 12.61
C ASN A 51 -4.41 7.25 11.63
N THR A 52 -3.98 6.01 11.35
CA THR A 52 -2.91 5.65 10.43
C THR A 52 -3.45 5.19 9.07
N ASP A 53 -4.76 5.00 8.94
CA ASP A 53 -5.39 4.64 7.68
C ASP A 53 -5.54 5.87 6.78
N ILE A 54 -5.21 5.71 5.49
CA ILE A 54 -5.42 6.75 4.48
C ILE A 54 -6.55 6.31 3.56
N ILE A 55 -7.62 7.10 3.51
CA ILE A 55 -8.78 6.83 2.64
C ILE A 55 -8.58 7.54 1.30
N LEU A 56 -8.38 6.73 0.26
CA LEU A 56 -8.30 7.15 -1.14
C LEU A 56 -9.71 7.13 -1.73
N GLN A 57 -10.44 8.23 -1.54
CA GLN A 57 -11.75 8.49 -2.13
C GLN A 57 -11.62 9.34 -3.41
N PRO A 58 -12.63 9.38 -4.31
CA PRO A 58 -12.56 10.15 -5.56
C PRO A 58 -12.16 11.62 -5.44
N GLN A 59 -12.44 12.25 -4.29
CA GLN A 59 -12.08 13.65 -4.01
C GLN A 59 -10.62 13.81 -3.58
N HIS A 60 -9.93 12.71 -3.23
CA HIS A 60 -8.52 12.73 -2.86
C HIS A 60 -7.68 13.05 -4.11
N PRO A 61 -6.71 13.98 -4.03
CA PRO A 61 -5.92 14.39 -5.19
C PRO A 61 -5.19 13.22 -5.87
N ASP A 62 -4.73 12.25 -5.08
CA ASP A 62 -4.09 11.05 -5.62
C ASP A 62 -5.03 9.98 -6.18
N PHE A 63 -6.35 10.10 -6.04
CA PHE A 63 -7.24 9.01 -6.45
C PHE A 63 -7.09 8.68 -7.94
N ILE A 64 -7.04 9.70 -8.78
CA ILE A 64 -6.86 9.52 -10.23
C ILE A 64 -5.49 8.91 -10.53
N ASN A 65 -4.42 9.44 -9.92
CA ASN A 65 -3.05 8.98 -10.14
C ASN A 65 -2.78 7.59 -9.57
N SER A 66 -3.56 7.14 -8.58
CA SER A 66 -3.43 5.84 -7.94
C SER A 66 -3.77 4.65 -8.85
N GLY A 67 -4.58 4.90 -9.90
CA GLY A 67 -5.12 3.84 -10.77
C GLY A 67 -6.16 2.94 -10.09
N LEU A 68 -6.63 3.30 -8.88
CA LEU A 68 -7.69 2.59 -8.18
C LEU A 68 -9.04 2.89 -8.83
N ARG A 69 -9.92 1.88 -8.88
CA ARG A 69 -11.23 1.98 -9.55
C ARG A 69 -12.38 2.33 -8.61
N GLN A 70 -12.15 2.24 -7.31
CA GLN A 70 -13.15 2.47 -6.27
C GLN A 70 -12.49 2.99 -5.01
N VAL A 71 -13.29 3.61 -4.13
CA VAL A 71 -12.86 4.05 -2.81
C VAL A 71 -12.10 2.91 -2.12
N SER A 72 -10.91 3.21 -1.63
CA SER A 72 -10.05 2.23 -0.99
C SER A 72 -9.33 2.85 0.21
N THR A 73 -8.95 2.00 1.16
CA THR A 73 -8.14 2.37 2.32
C THR A 73 -6.75 1.77 2.18
N LEU A 74 -5.74 2.61 2.30
CA LEU A 74 -4.34 2.22 2.50
C LEU A 74 -4.13 1.97 4.00
N ARG A 75 -3.80 0.73 4.33
CA ARG A 75 -3.66 0.23 5.70
C ARG A 75 -2.20 0.12 6.08
N LEU A 76 -1.74 1.04 6.93
CA LEU A 76 -0.34 1.10 7.38
C LEU A 76 -0.04 0.13 8.53
N ASP A 77 -1.07 -0.45 9.14
CA ASP A 77 -0.98 -1.55 10.12
C ASP A 77 -0.76 -2.92 9.46
N HIS A 78 -0.95 -3.03 8.14
CA HIS A 78 -0.83 -4.28 7.39
C HIS A 78 0.32 -4.20 6.38
N LEU A 79 1.53 -4.44 6.91
CA LEU A 79 2.76 -4.43 6.12
C LEU A 79 3.25 -5.84 5.81
N VAL A 80 3.81 -6.03 4.61
CA VAL A 80 4.41 -7.30 4.22
C VAL A 80 5.64 -7.09 3.34
N THR A 81 6.67 -7.91 3.55
CA THR A 81 7.86 -7.91 2.70
C THR A 81 7.75 -9.04 1.68
N LEU A 82 7.69 -8.69 0.40
CA LEU A 82 7.50 -9.65 -0.69
C LEU A 82 8.53 -9.44 -1.80
N ARG A 83 8.76 -10.47 -2.62
CA ARG A 83 9.61 -10.36 -3.81
C ARG A 83 8.91 -9.52 -4.89
N GLN A 84 9.69 -8.68 -5.57
CA GLN A 84 9.20 -7.89 -6.71
C GLN A 84 8.54 -8.76 -7.79
N SER A 85 8.97 -10.01 -7.96
CA SER A 85 8.41 -10.95 -8.94
C SER A 85 6.93 -11.32 -8.71
N LEU A 86 6.37 -11.05 -7.52
CA LEU A 86 4.95 -11.27 -7.23
C LEU A 86 4.06 -10.15 -7.78
N ILE A 87 4.64 -9.02 -8.18
CA ILE A 87 3.93 -7.92 -8.83
C ILE A 87 3.43 -8.38 -10.19
N ARG A 88 2.12 -8.24 -10.42
CA ARG A 88 1.47 -8.53 -11.69
C ARG A 88 1.55 -7.35 -12.65
N ARG A 89 1.28 -6.15 -12.15
CA ARG A 89 1.39 -4.89 -12.91
C ARG A 89 1.38 -3.67 -12.01
N GLU A 90 1.84 -2.56 -12.54
CA GLU A 90 1.70 -1.23 -11.94
C GLU A 90 0.29 -0.69 -12.22
N LEU A 91 -0.29 0.01 -11.24
CA LEU A 91 -1.59 0.68 -11.36
C LEU A 91 -1.41 2.20 -11.43
N GLY A 92 -0.51 2.76 -10.60
CA GLY A 92 -0.34 4.19 -10.49
C GLY A 92 0.65 4.58 -9.40
N THR A 93 0.55 5.81 -8.92
CA THR A 93 1.48 6.42 -7.95
C THR A 93 0.76 7.38 -7.02
N LEU A 94 1.33 7.61 -5.83
CA LEU A 94 0.92 8.69 -4.93
C LEU A 94 1.87 9.89 -5.10
N THR A 95 1.38 11.12 -4.91
CA THR A 95 2.21 12.33 -4.99
C THR A 95 3.21 12.39 -3.83
N PRO A 96 4.33 13.12 -3.97
CA PRO A 96 5.34 13.25 -2.92
C PRO A 96 4.79 13.68 -1.56
N GLU A 97 3.75 14.51 -1.53
CA GLU A 97 3.09 14.99 -0.31
C GLU A 97 2.44 13.83 0.45
N THR A 98 1.67 13.00 -0.24
CA THR A 98 1.06 11.80 0.37
C THR A 98 2.11 10.77 0.74
N GLN A 99 3.17 10.61 -0.05
CA GLN A 99 4.29 9.72 0.31
C GLN A 99 4.97 10.17 1.62
N ALA A 100 5.14 11.48 1.82
CA ALA A 100 5.68 12.04 3.05
C ALA A 100 4.73 11.82 4.23
N SER A 101 3.43 12.00 4.04
CA SER A 101 2.41 11.69 5.06
C SER A 101 2.42 10.22 5.47
N VAL A 102 2.52 9.29 4.51
CA VAL A 102 2.65 7.85 4.78
C VAL A 102 3.90 7.57 5.60
N ALA A 103 5.04 8.17 5.26
CA ALA A 103 6.29 7.98 5.99
C ALA A 103 6.18 8.49 7.43
N ASP A 104 5.59 9.66 7.64
CA ASP A 104 5.37 10.23 8.98
C ASP A 104 4.46 9.33 9.84
N LEU A 105 3.35 8.87 9.28
CA LEU A 105 2.45 7.94 9.96
C LEU A 105 3.14 6.61 10.32
N LEU A 106 3.96 6.07 9.41
CA LEU A 106 4.75 4.86 9.70
C LEU A 106 5.78 5.09 10.80
N CYS A 107 6.47 6.23 10.81
CA CYS A 107 7.39 6.59 11.89
C CYS A 107 6.65 6.66 13.24
N ARG A 108 5.43 7.21 13.29
CA ARG A 108 4.63 7.22 14.53
C ARG A 108 4.27 5.82 15.03
N ILE A 109 4.07 4.85 14.14
CA ILE A 109 3.78 3.46 14.51
C ILE A 109 5.04 2.74 15.01
N LEU A 110 6.19 2.99 14.37
CA LEU A 110 7.42 2.20 14.57
C LEU A 110 8.36 2.80 15.62
N CYS A 111 8.29 4.11 15.85
CA CYS A 111 9.18 4.84 16.74
C CYS A 111 8.50 5.29 18.04
N SER A 112 7.32 4.74 18.35
CA SER A 112 6.59 4.98 19.61
C SER A 112 7.23 4.28 20.80
#